data_AF-A0A9W8JBS0-F1
#
_entry.id   AF-A0A9W8JBS0-F1
#
_cell.length_a   1.000
_cell.length_b   1.000
_cell.length_c   1.000
_cell.angle_alpha   90.00
_cell.angle_beta   90.00
_cell.angle_gamma   90.00
#
_symmetry.space_group_name_H-M   'P 1'
#
loop_
_entity.id
_entity.type
_entity.pdbx_description
1 polymer ?
#
loop_
_entity_poly.entity_id
_entity_poly.type
_entity_poly.pdbx_seq_one_letter_code
_entity_poly.pdbx_strand_id
1 'polypeptide(L)'
;MRKPETALLDRLLLSMQALLKDLIQGGEEARYLLFEGCDIIESPGLKELFIHRICRAMALIGYNIPILSLREKIVKMLQILKTTQIHSSFRRFAMARGWGGIVGAIQISCTKSHLDEMVQLCSTEKPHLQGPPLEGIRRVPFKKPQNIPLVLSTSLSDTQANPFIKGSSKLLEDAAAEMEQPAVVDSHDLQSLQKKKDLALRLLQKHRQRVRNKKLEQHKTTTQKACDSYFETCFKLAQESQWPCKPYYKKIYLGLVPHLLACVKGVESYAFSAKAEAKKRLRGDEKWDYDETRKMTNEMVAIIKGCKKLGSQLDPSSDVHVHQDTSGLKQLVREVEALVNRMPSGACPDIHFNLQLAIKGIITEPKRGGRLLHMERLAS
;
A
#
# COMPACT_ATOMS: atom_id res chain seq x y z
N MET A 1 36.04 5.12 -4.53
CA MET A 1 34.72 4.47 -4.67
C MET A 1 33.88 4.77 -3.43
N ARG A 2 32.69 5.38 -3.57
CA ARG A 2 31.76 5.53 -2.43
C ARG A 2 31.39 4.15 -1.92
N LYS A 3 31.53 3.91 -0.61
CA LYS A 3 30.97 2.69 0.00
C LYS A 3 29.45 2.74 -0.22
N PRO A 4 28.83 1.69 -0.75
CA PRO A 4 27.37 1.65 -0.87
C PRO A 4 26.77 1.79 0.53
N GLU A 5 25.73 2.61 0.66
CA GLU A 5 25.00 2.77 1.91
C GLU A 5 24.22 1.49 2.20
N THR A 6 24.74 0.66 3.10
CA THR A 6 24.14 -0.64 3.46
C THR A 6 23.22 -0.57 4.68
N ALA A 7 23.03 0.61 5.29
CA ALA A 7 22.23 0.75 6.51
C ALA A 7 20.78 0.26 6.34
N LEU A 8 20.18 0.53 5.17
CA LEU A 8 18.83 0.05 4.85
C LEU A 8 18.78 -1.47 4.60
N LEU A 9 19.90 -2.07 4.20
CA LEU A 9 19.99 -3.51 3.95
C LEU A 9 19.86 -4.31 5.23
N ASP A 10 20.52 -3.87 6.30
CA ASP A 10 20.43 -4.52 7.61
C ASP A 10 19.00 -4.44 8.15
N ARG A 11 18.36 -3.28 8.03
CA ARG A 11 16.96 -3.11 8.42
C ARG A 11 16.03 -4.03 7.62
N LEU A 12 16.22 -4.11 6.30
CA LEU A 12 15.44 -5.00 5.43
C LEU A 12 15.58 -6.47 5.85
N LEU A 13 16.81 -6.95 6.06
CA LEU A 13 17.05 -8.34 6.46
C LEU A 13 16.47 -8.66 7.84
N LEU A 14 16.56 -7.73 8.79
CA LEU A 14 15.92 -7.89 10.10
C LEU A 14 14.39 -7.95 9.99
N SER A 15 13.79 -7.08 9.17
CA SER A 15 12.34 -7.13 8.92
C SER A 15 11.91 -8.42 8.23
N MET A 16 12.69 -8.92 7.26
CA MET A 16 12.43 -10.22 6.61
C MET A 16 12.57 -11.39 7.60
N GLN A 17 13.56 -11.34 8.49
CA GLN A 17 13.73 -12.35 9.53
C GLN A 17 12.58 -12.35 10.53
N ALA A 18 12.13 -11.17 10.98
CA ALA A 18 11.00 -11.04 11.88
C ALA A 18 9.73 -11.61 11.23
N LEU A 19 9.45 -11.23 9.98
CA LEU A 19 8.32 -11.76 9.22
C LEU A 19 8.40 -13.28 9.05
N LEU A 20 9.59 -13.82 8.77
CA LEU A 20 9.82 -15.26 8.67
C LEU A 20 9.55 -15.98 10.01
N LYS A 21 9.98 -15.38 11.12
CA LYS A 21 9.73 -15.90 12.47
C LYS A 21 8.24 -15.94 12.76
N ASP A 22 7.51 -14.87 12.47
CA ASP A 22 6.07 -14.77 12.71
C ASP A 22 5.31 -15.80 11.88
N LEU A 23 5.67 -15.98 10.60
CA LEU A 23 5.09 -17.02 9.76
C LEU A 23 5.33 -18.43 10.30
N ILE A 24 6.52 -18.71 10.83
CA ILE A 24 6.90 -20.04 11.34
C ILE A 24 6.22 -20.34 12.67
N GLN A 25 6.40 -19.45 13.65
CA GLN A 25 5.99 -19.66 15.04
C GLN A 25 4.50 -19.36 15.24
N GLY A 26 3.88 -18.61 14.32
CA GLY A 26 2.57 -18.03 14.53
C GLY A 26 2.60 -16.94 15.60
N GLY A 27 1.43 -16.59 16.12
CA GLY A 27 1.27 -15.56 17.14
C GLY A 27 0.37 -14.41 16.70
N GLU A 28 0.15 -13.44 17.59
CA GLU A 28 -0.72 -12.30 17.29
C GLU A 28 -0.21 -11.47 16.10
N GLU A 29 1.11 -11.34 15.93
CA GLU A 29 1.70 -10.60 14.80
C GLU A 29 1.43 -11.27 13.44
N ALA A 30 1.44 -12.60 13.41
CA ALA A 30 1.18 -13.36 12.19
C ALA A 30 -0.28 -13.22 11.72
N ARG A 31 -1.23 -12.93 12.62
CA ARG A 31 -2.66 -12.73 12.29
C ARG A 31 -2.92 -11.45 11.48
N TYR A 32 -1.94 -10.55 11.40
CA TYR A 32 -2.02 -9.37 10.54
C TYR A 32 -1.57 -9.64 9.11
N LEU A 33 -1.02 -10.82 8.83
CA LEU A 33 -0.61 -11.22 7.49
C LEU A 33 -1.82 -11.78 6.75
N LEU A 34 -2.43 -10.93 5.93
CA LEU A 34 -3.65 -11.25 5.20
C LEU A 34 -3.38 -11.45 3.71
N PHE A 35 -3.97 -12.48 3.12
CA PHE A 35 -4.02 -12.68 1.67
C PHE A 35 -5.48 -12.76 1.24
N GLU A 36 -5.90 -11.89 0.33
CA GLU A 36 -7.29 -11.78 -0.13
C GLU A 36 -8.33 -11.64 1.01
N GLY A 37 -7.91 -11.07 2.15
CA GLY A 37 -8.75 -10.88 3.34
C GLY A 37 -8.80 -12.09 4.29
N CYS A 38 -8.19 -13.21 3.92
CA CYS A 38 -8.02 -14.39 4.76
C CYS A 38 -6.69 -14.32 5.52
N ASP A 39 -6.67 -14.88 6.74
CA ASP A 39 -5.44 -15.05 7.51
C ASP A 39 -4.54 -16.06 6.79
N ILE A 40 -3.28 -15.71 6.54
CA ILE A 40 -2.33 -16.60 5.88
C ILE A 40 -2.10 -17.88 6.70
N ILE A 41 -2.32 -17.85 8.02
CA ILE A 41 -2.23 -19.03 8.90
C ILE A 41 -3.34 -20.04 8.57
N GLU A 42 -4.51 -19.58 8.13
CA GLU A 42 -5.65 -20.45 7.77
C GLU A 42 -5.41 -21.18 6.43
N SER A 43 -4.37 -20.80 5.67
CA SER A 43 -4.02 -21.41 4.39
C SER A 43 -2.56 -21.89 4.40
N PRO A 44 -2.30 -23.15 4.83
CA PRO A 44 -0.95 -23.71 4.91
C PRO A 44 -0.14 -23.51 3.62
N GLY A 45 -0.73 -23.83 2.47
CA GLY A 45 -0.08 -23.68 1.15
C GLY A 45 0.41 -22.26 0.85
N LEU A 46 -0.36 -21.24 1.24
CA LEU A 46 0.07 -19.85 1.09
C LEU A 46 1.20 -19.50 2.05
N LYS A 47 1.08 -19.90 3.33
CA LYS A 47 2.13 -19.71 4.33
C LYS A 47 3.47 -20.29 3.85
N GLU A 48 3.49 -21.53 3.35
CA GLU A 48 4.71 -22.17 2.86
C GLU A 48 5.30 -21.49 1.62
N LEU A 49 4.44 -20.95 0.77
CA LEU A 49 4.85 -20.17 -0.40
C LEU A 49 5.50 -18.83 0.01
N PHE A 50 4.94 -18.12 0.99
CA PHE A 50 5.54 -16.89 1.53
C PHE A 50 6.88 -17.16 2.21
N ILE A 51 6.97 -18.22 3.01
CA ILE A 51 8.23 -18.66 3.62
C ILE A 51 9.30 -18.88 2.55
N HIS A 52 8.98 -19.63 1.48
CA HIS A 52 9.91 -19.84 0.37
C HIS A 52 10.34 -18.51 -0.26
N ARG A 53 9.39 -17.62 -0.58
CA ARG A 53 9.69 -16.31 -1.20
C ARG A 53 10.66 -15.48 -0.35
N ILE A 54 10.43 -15.41 0.97
CA ILE A 54 11.30 -14.67 1.89
C ILE A 54 12.70 -15.30 1.92
N CYS A 55 12.78 -16.63 2.04
CA CYS A 55 14.06 -17.35 2.03
C CYS A 55 14.86 -17.06 0.75
N ARG A 56 14.19 -17.13 -0.40
CA ARG A 56 14.78 -16.85 -1.71
C ARG A 56 15.26 -15.41 -1.81
N ALA A 57 14.44 -14.44 -1.38
CA ALA A 57 14.79 -13.02 -1.42
C ALA A 57 16.03 -12.71 -0.57
N MET A 58 16.07 -13.19 0.68
CA MET A 58 17.22 -13.03 1.57
C MET A 58 18.49 -13.68 0.98
N ALA A 59 18.36 -14.87 0.42
CA ALA A 59 19.47 -15.58 -0.19
C ALA A 59 19.99 -14.87 -1.45
N LEU A 60 19.11 -14.34 -2.30
CA LEU A 60 19.48 -13.55 -3.47
C LEU A 60 20.22 -12.26 -3.11
N ILE A 61 19.88 -11.61 -1.99
CA ILE A 61 20.62 -10.45 -1.49
C ILE A 61 22.11 -10.81 -1.25
N GLY A 62 22.38 -11.89 -0.52
CA GLY A 62 23.75 -12.34 -0.25
C GLY A 62 24.46 -12.93 -1.48
N TYR A 63 23.69 -13.42 -2.47
CA TYR A 63 24.22 -13.87 -3.75
C TYR A 63 24.77 -12.70 -4.57
N ASN A 64 24.00 -11.61 -4.65
CA ASN A 64 24.37 -10.42 -5.41
C ASN A 64 25.42 -9.53 -4.71
N ILE A 65 25.57 -9.64 -3.38
CA ILE A 65 26.51 -8.83 -2.60
C ILE A 65 27.60 -9.74 -1.99
N PRO A 66 28.84 -9.74 -2.50
CA PRO A 66 29.89 -10.67 -2.10
C PRO A 66 30.59 -10.28 -0.78
N ILE A 67 29.80 -10.01 0.27
CA ILE A 67 30.30 -9.70 1.61
C ILE A 67 30.14 -10.96 2.48
N LEU A 68 31.25 -11.48 3.00
CA LEU A 68 31.26 -12.73 3.80
C LEU A 68 30.40 -12.62 5.06
N SER A 69 30.54 -11.54 5.83
CA SER A 69 29.77 -11.32 7.06
C SER A 69 28.26 -11.23 6.82
N LEU A 70 27.84 -10.66 5.68
CA LEU A 70 26.43 -10.60 5.26
C LEU A 70 25.89 -12.01 4.99
N ARG A 71 26.66 -12.83 4.26
CA ARG A 71 26.30 -14.21 3.93
C ARG A 71 26.18 -15.07 5.19
N GLU A 72 27.11 -14.93 6.12
CA GLU A 72 27.04 -15.59 7.43
C GLU A 72 25.81 -15.16 8.23
N LYS A 73 25.51 -13.85 8.23
CA LYS A 73 24.30 -13.30 8.87
C LYS A 73 23.03 -13.90 8.26
N ILE A 74 22.91 -13.96 6.93
CA ILE A 74 21.78 -14.57 6.23
C ILE A 74 21.64 -16.06 6.58
N VAL A 75 22.75 -16.83 6.58
CA VAL A 75 22.74 -18.23 6.99
C VAL A 75 22.20 -18.37 8.42
N LYS A 76 22.69 -17.56 9.37
CA LYS A 76 22.20 -17.55 10.76
C LYS A 76 20.71 -17.21 10.84
N MET A 77 20.24 -16.21 10.09
CA MET A 77 18.82 -15.84 10.07
C MET A 77 17.92 -16.96 9.57
N LEU A 78 18.36 -17.69 8.53
CA LEU A 78 17.59 -18.81 7.95
C LEU A 78 17.62 -20.08 8.80
N GLN A 79 18.47 -20.17 9.84
CA GLN A 79 18.46 -21.31 10.76
C GLN A 79 17.15 -21.46 11.53
N ILE A 80 16.32 -20.41 11.59
CA ILE A 80 14.98 -20.48 12.18
C ILE A 80 14.08 -21.50 11.48
N LEU A 81 14.33 -21.81 10.20
CA LEU A 81 13.60 -22.85 9.46
C LEU A 81 13.79 -24.24 10.07
N LYS A 82 14.80 -24.46 10.91
CA LYS A 82 15.02 -25.75 11.57
C LYS A 82 14.04 -25.99 12.72
N THR A 83 13.35 -24.95 13.21
CA THR A 83 12.40 -25.05 14.31
C THR A 83 10.98 -25.36 13.84
N THR A 84 10.76 -25.55 12.53
CA THR A 84 9.44 -25.77 11.94
C THR A 84 9.36 -27.10 11.21
N GLN A 85 8.13 -27.55 10.95
CA GLN A 85 7.92 -28.70 10.09
C GLN A 85 8.43 -28.37 8.69
N ILE A 86 9.37 -29.17 8.20
CA ILE A 86 10.06 -28.89 6.95
C ILE A 86 9.15 -29.20 5.77
N HIS A 87 8.68 -28.17 5.09
CA HIS A 87 7.93 -28.31 3.83
C HIS A 87 8.87 -28.48 2.63
N SER A 88 8.41 -29.19 1.60
CA SER A 88 9.20 -29.48 0.40
C SER A 88 9.68 -28.21 -0.32
N SER A 89 8.87 -27.15 -0.31
CA SER A 89 9.14 -25.89 -1.01
C SER A 89 10.41 -25.19 -0.51
N PHE A 90 10.67 -25.18 0.80
CA PHE A 90 11.85 -24.52 1.39
C PHE A 90 12.82 -25.49 2.09
N ARG A 91 12.63 -26.81 1.93
CA ARG A 91 13.47 -27.86 2.53
C ARG A 91 14.96 -27.63 2.34
N ARG A 92 15.37 -27.20 1.13
CA ARG A 92 16.80 -26.97 0.83
C ARG A 92 17.39 -25.78 1.59
N PHE A 93 16.60 -24.73 1.80
CA PHE A 93 17.03 -23.61 2.65
C PHE A 93 17.16 -24.06 4.11
N ALA A 94 16.20 -24.84 4.62
CA ALA A 94 16.23 -25.36 5.99
C ALA A 94 17.42 -26.32 6.26
N MET A 95 17.79 -27.13 5.27
CA MET A 95 18.88 -28.12 5.37
C MET A 95 20.27 -27.54 5.10
N ALA A 96 20.38 -26.31 4.59
CA ALA A 96 21.66 -25.69 4.31
C ALA A 96 22.47 -25.45 5.61
N ARG A 97 23.69 -26.00 5.66
CA ARG A 97 24.61 -25.84 6.81
C ARG A 97 25.51 -24.61 6.69
N GLY A 98 25.55 -23.98 5.51
CA GLY A 98 26.42 -22.85 5.22
C GLY A 98 26.05 -22.21 3.89
N TRP A 99 26.81 -21.19 3.50
CA TRP A 99 26.50 -20.40 2.31
C TRP A 99 26.47 -21.22 1.01
N GLY A 100 27.37 -22.19 0.83
CA GLY A 100 27.36 -23.07 -0.33
C GLY A 100 26.05 -23.85 -0.50
N GLY A 101 25.46 -24.31 0.61
CA GLY A 101 24.15 -24.96 0.60
C GLY A 101 23.02 -24.00 0.23
N ILE A 102 23.11 -22.74 0.68
CA ILE A 102 22.15 -21.69 0.30
C ILE A 102 22.25 -21.37 -1.20
N VAL A 103 23.45 -21.30 -1.76
CA VAL A 103 23.64 -21.11 -3.21
C VAL A 103 22.98 -22.23 -4.01
N GLY A 104 23.19 -23.49 -3.61
CA GLY A 104 22.51 -24.64 -4.23
C GLY A 104 20.98 -24.55 -4.09
N ALA A 105 20.48 -24.09 -2.94
CA ALA A 105 19.04 -23.86 -2.75
C ALA A 105 18.50 -22.78 -3.69
N ILE A 106 19.20 -21.64 -3.85
CA ILE A 106 18.82 -20.58 -4.79
C ILE A 106 18.74 -21.11 -6.21
N GLN A 107 19.82 -21.76 -6.69
CA GLN A 107 19.92 -22.24 -8.07
C GLN A 107 18.74 -23.12 -8.41
N ILE A 108 18.42 -24.08 -7.55
CA ILE A 108 17.32 -25.00 -7.84
C ILE A 108 15.96 -24.33 -7.63
N SER A 109 15.87 -23.35 -6.74
CA SER A 109 14.66 -22.53 -6.61
C SER A 109 14.40 -21.67 -7.86
N CYS A 110 15.43 -21.35 -8.66
CA CYS A 110 15.25 -20.63 -9.92
C CYS A 110 14.79 -21.55 -11.06
N THR A 111 15.19 -22.83 -11.04
CA THR A 111 14.80 -23.80 -12.07
C THR A 111 13.43 -24.41 -11.77
N LYS A 112 12.48 -24.32 -12.72
CA LYS A 112 11.18 -25.01 -12.67
C LYS A 112 10.28 -24.62 -11.49
N SER A 113 10.42 -23.41 -10.98
CA SER A 113 9.61 -22.94 -9.86
C SER A 113 8.31 -22.29 -10.30
N HIS A 114 7.21 -22.63 -9.64
CA HIS A 114 5.92 -21.95 -9.76
C HIS A 114 5.88 -20.56 -9.08
N LEU A 115 7.01 -20.05 -8.60
CA LEU A 115 7.10 -18.71 -8.03
C LEU A 115 7.23 -17.66 -9.14
N ASP A 116 7.42 -16.41 -8.72
CA ASP A 116 7.56 -15.28 -9.62
C ASP A 116 8.75 -15.47 -10.58
N GLU A 117 8.63 -14.90 -11.77
CA GLU A 117 9.69 -14.87 -12.77
C GLU A 117 10.97 -14.27 -12.17
N MET A 118 12.10 -14.97 -12.35
CA MET A 118 13.40 -14.47 -11.96
C MET A 118 13.98 -13.58 -13.04
N VAL A 119 14.38 -12.37 -12.67
CA VAL A 119 15.00 -11.41 -13.59
C VAL A 119 16.44 -11.14 -13.20
N GLN A 120 17.34 -11.13 -14.18
CA GLN A 120 18.72 -10.68 -14.06
C GLN A 120 18.86 -9.32 -14.75
N LEU A 121 19.08 -8.27 -13.97
CA LEU A 121 19.30 -6.93 -14.51
C LEU A 121 20.73 -6.83 -15.07
N CYS A 122 20.86 -6.54 -16.36
CA CYS A 122 22.14 -6.45 -17.06
C CYS A 122 22.40 -5.01 -17.50
N SER A 123 23.47 -4.38 -17.01
CA SER A 123 23.86 -3.05 -17.51
C SER A 123 24.41 -3.18 -18.93
N THR A 124 23.91 -2.37 -19.87
CA THR A 124 24.42 -2.33 -21.25
C THR A 124 25.78 -1.64 -21.37
N GLU A 125 26.20 -0.90 -20.33
CA GLU A 125 27.47 -0.17 -20.31
C GLU A 125 28.65 -1.05 -19.90
N LYS A 126 28.39 -2.20 -19.27
CA LYS A 126 29.42 -3.15 -18.87
C LYS A 126 29.58 -4.23 -19.95
N PRO A 127 30.82 -4.70 -20.23
CA PRO A 127 31.05 -5.77 -21.17
C PRO A 127 30.20 -6.98 -20.79
N HIS A 128 29.52 -7.51 -21.80
CA HIS A 128 28.45 -8.50 -21.69
C HIS A 128 28.90 -9.72 -20.86
N LEU A 129 28.01 -10.23 -19.99
CA LEU A 129 28.19 -11.57 -19.43
C LEU A 129 28.13 -12.58 -20.59
N GLN A 130 29.29 -13.10 -20.97
CA GLN A 130 29.37 -14.13 -22.01
C GLN A 130 28.75 -15.42 -21.48
N GLY A 131 27.67 -15.87 -22.12
CA GLY A 131 26.97 -17.11 -21.81
C GLY A 131 25.45 -16.95 -21.84
N PRO A 132 24.68 -18.02 -22.12
CA PRO A 132 23.23 -17.98 -22.06
C PRO A 132 22.74 -17.65 -20.64
N PRO A 133 21.53 -17.06 -20.48
CA PRO A 133 20.90 -16.96 -19.17
C PRO A 133 20.73 -18.35 -18.55
N LEU A 134 20.76 -18.43 -17.23
CA LEU A 134 20.37 -19.66 -16.54
C LEU A 134 18.90 -19.96 -16.86
N GLU A 135 18.57 -21.24 -17.00
CA GLU A 135 17.20 -21.69 -17.28
C GLU A 135 16.22 -21.11 -16.25
N GLY A 136 15.14 -20.48 -16.73
CA GLY A 136 14.15 -19.81 -15.89
C GLY A 136 14.52 -18.40 -15.41
N ILE A 137 15.66 -17.85 -15.83
CA ILE A 137 16.06 -16.47 -15.51
C ILE A 137 16.02 -15.60 -16.76
N ARG A 138 15.16 -14.59 -16.78
CA ARG A 138 15.10 -13.60 -17.87
C ARG A 138 16.16 -12.51 -17.67
N ARG A 139 16.96 -12.24 -18.71
CA ARG A 139 17.88 -11.10 -18.70
C ARG A 139 17.16 -9.82 -19.14
N VAL A 140 17.32 -8.77 -18.35
CA VAL A 140 16.66 -7.49 -18.56
C VAL A 140 17.76 -6.43 -18.72
N PRO A 141 18.07 -6.00 -19.95
CA PRO A 141 19.10 -5.00 -20.18
C PRO A 141 18.64 -3.62 -19.72
N PHE A 142 19.52 -2.85 -19.09
CA PHE A 142 19.26 -1.46 -18.71
C PHE A 142 20.48 -0.57 -18.99
N LYS A 143 20.22 0.67 -19.43
CA LYS A 143 21.27 1.68 -19.62
C LYS A 143 21.62 2.36 -18.30
N LYS A 144 20.62 2.99 -17.68
CA LYS A 144 20.75 3.72 -16.41
C LYS A 144 19.83 3.11 -15.35
N PRO A 145 20.21 3.12 -14.05
CA PRO A 145 19.39 2.55 -12.98
C PRO A 145 17.97 3.11 -12.90
N GLN A 146 17.79 4.39 -13.26
CA GLN A 146 16.49 5.07 -13.26
C GLN A 146 15.50 4.45 -14.27
N ASN A 147 15.99 3.72 -15.28
CA ASN A 147 15.15 3.09 -16.28
C ASN A 147 14.67 1.69 -15.85
N ILE A 148 15.22 1.11 -14.78
CA ILE A 148 14.88 -0.25 -14.33
C ILE A 148 13.35 -0.41 -14.12
N PRO A 149 12.63 0.50 -13.43
CA PRO A 149 11.19 0.36 -13.25
C PRO A 149 10.40 0.30 -14.56
N LEU A 150 10.80 1.10 -15.56
CA LEU A 150 10.18 1.12 -16.87
C LEU A 150 10.39 -0.21 -17.60
N VAL A 151 11.63 -0.71 -17.63
CA VAL A 151 11.96 -1.96 -18.33
C VAL A 151 11.27 -3.18 -17.67
N LEU A 152 11.15 -3.19 -16.34
CA LEU A 152 10.41 -4.24 -15.65
C LEU A 152 8.89 -4.19 -15.95
N SER A 153 8.34 -3.00 -16.16
CA SER A 153 6.91 -2.80 -16.43
C SER A 153 6.51 -3.17 -17.86
N THR A 154 7.33 -2.82 -18.86
CA THR A 154 7.03 -3.09 -20.27
C THR A 154 6.94 -4.59 -20.57
N SER A 155 7.74 -5.40 -19.89
CA SER A 155 7.79 -6.84 -20.15
C SER A 155 6.59 -7.66 -19.65
N LEU A 156 5.73 -7.07 -18.82
CA LEU A 156 4.51 -7.75 -18.35
C LEU A 156 3.39 -7.73 -19.39
N SER A 157 3.51 -6.94 -20.47
CA SER A 157 2.49 -6.85 -21.51
C SER A 157 2.69 -7.86 -22.66
N ASP A 158 3.92 -8.33 -22.89
CA ASP A 158 4.22 -9.18 -24.06
C ASP A 158 4.26 -10.68 -23.74
N THR A 159 4.12 -11.06 -22.46
CA THR A 159 4.06 -12.47 -22.06
C THR A 159 2.62 -12.79 -21.69
N GLN A 160 1.90 -13.56 -22.53
CA GLN A 160 0.66 -14.21 -22.12
C GLN A 160 0.96 -15.07 -20.89
N ALA A 161 0.70 -14.53 -19.71
CA ALA A 161 0.77 -15.28 -18.47
C ALA A 161 -0.31 -16.36 -18.55
N ASN A 162 0.11 -17.62 -18.65
CA ASN A 162 -0.79 -18.75 -18.47
C ASN A 162 -1.52 -18.56 -17.12
N PRO A 163 -2.86 -18.55 -17.10
CA PRO A 163 -3.60 -18.34 -15.87
C PRO A 163 -3.20 -19.40 -14.85
N PHE A 164 -3.01 -18.95 -13.60
CA PHE A 164 -2.73 -19.78 -12.45
C PHE A 164 -3.72 -20.96 -12.43
N ILE A 165 -3.24 -22.18 -12.70
CA ILE A 165 -4.08 -23.37 -12.72
C ILE A 165 -4.56 -23.63 -11.29
N LYS A 166 -5.77 -23.19 -11.00
CA LYS A 166 -6.51 -23.51 -9.77
C LYS A 166 -6.98 -24.96 -9.86
N GLY A 167 -6.05 -25.89 -9.71
CA GLY A 167 -6.32 -27.31 -9.91
C GLY A 167 -5.11 -28.21 -9.70
N SER A 168 -4.50 -28.20 -8.51
CA SER A 168 -3.45 -29.17 -8.16
C SER A 168 -3.66 -29.82 -6.80
N SER A 169 -4.92 -29.92 -6.34
CA SER A 169 -5.25 -30.59 -5.07
C SER A 169 -5.72 -32.04 -5.24
N LYS A 170 -5.62 -32.64 -6.43
CA LYS A 170 -6.24 -33.95 -6.75
C LYS A 170 -5.26 -35.12 -6.98
N LEU A 171 -3.98 -35.01 -6.57
CA LEU A 171 -3.00 -36.10 -6.75
C LEU A 171 -2.38 -36.60 -5.43
N LEU A 172 -3.10 -36.48 -4.31
CA LEU A 172 -2.64 -36.96 -3.00
C LEU A 172 -3.77 -37.55 -2.12
N GLU A 173 -4.76 -38.24 -2.71
CA GLU A 173 -5.84 -38.89 -1.93
C GLU A 173 -6.04 -40.39 -2.21
N ASP A 174 -5.15 -41.05 -2.94
CA ASP A 174 -5.21 -42.51 -3.12
C ASP A 174 -4.26 -43.24 -2.15
N ALA A 175 -4.45 -43.03 -0.84
CA ALA A 175 -3.78 -43.83 0.21
C ALA A 175 -4.42 -43.64 1.61
N ALA A 176 -5.74 -43.75 1.74
CA ALA A 176 -6.39 -43.89 3.06
C ALA A 176 -7.82 -44.45 2.91
N ALA A 177 -7.94 -45.69 2.44
CA ALA A 177 -9.15 -46.46 2.59
C ALA A 177 -8.87 -47.58 3.59
N GLU A 178 -9.24 -47.36 4.85
CA GLU A 178 -9.89 -48.36 5.71
C GLU A 178 -10.28 -47.74 7.07
N MET A 179 -11.44 -48.19 7.55
CA MET A 179 -12.02 -48.06 8.89
C MET A 179 -13.03 -46.93 9.22
N GLU A 180 -14.23 -47.43 9.54
CA GLU A 180 -15.28 -46.98 10.46
C GLU A 180 -16.33 -45.95 10.02
N GLN A 181 -17.57 -46.46 9.90
CA GLN A 181 -18.80 -45.69 9.85
C GLN A 181 -19.08 -45.03 11.21
N PRO A 182 -19.34 -43.71 11.28
CA PRO A 182 -19.95 -43.12 12.46
C PRO A 182 -21.47 -43.06 12.31
N ALA A 183 -22.12 -43.26 13.44
CA ALA A 183 -23.56 -43.23 13.64
C ALA A 183 -24.26 -42.02 13.01
N VAL A 184 -25.47 -42.27 12.51
CA VAL A 184 -26.39 -41.28 11.94
C VAL A 184 -26.72 -40.21 12.98
N VAL A 185 -26.03 -39.07 12.92
CA VAL A 185 -26.38 -37.86 13.66
C VAL A 185 -27.49 -37.15 12.89
N ASP A 186 -28.58 -36.85 13.59
CA ASP A 186 -29.82 -36.30 13.06
C ASP A 186 -29.59 -35.01 12.24
N SER A 187 -29.99 -35.02 10.98
CA SER A 187 -29.61 -34.01 9.97
C SER A 187 -30.10 -32.58 10.29
N HIS A 188 -31.10 -32.45 11.16
CA HIS A 188 -31.68 -31.16 11.56
C HIS A 188 -30.78 -30.39 12.54
N ASP A 189 -30.09 -31.09 13.44
CA ASP A 189 -29.19 -30.46 14.43
C ASP A 189 -27.91 -29.93 13.80
N LEU A 190 -27.43 -30.58 12.73
CA LEU A 190 -26.24 -30.15 12.00
C LEU A 190 -26.47 -28.83 11.24
N GLN A 191 -27.65 -28.63 10.64
CA GLN A 191 -28.01 -27.37 9.97
C GLN A 191 -28.23 -26.22 10.97
N SER A 192 -28.84 -26.51 12.13
CA SER A 192 -29.01 -25.54 13.22
C SER A 192 -27.66 -25.06 13.77
N LEU A 193 -26.72 -26.01 13.95
CA LEU A 193 -25.36 -25.71 14.40
C LEU A 193 -24.58 -24.90 13.35
N GLN A 194 -24.73 -25.19 12.06
CA GLN A 194 -24.07 -24.44 10.99
C GLN A 194 -24.55 -22.98 10.94
N LYS A 195 -25.86 -22.74 11.03
CA LYS A 195 -26.41 -21.37 11.07
C LYS A 195 -25.89 -20.57 12.26
N LYS A 196 -25.73 -21.20 13.43
CA LYS A 196 -25.13 -20.57 14.61
C LYS A 196 -23.65 -20.23 14.39
N LYS A 197 -22.88 -21.13 13.77
CA LYS A 197 -21.48 -20.86 13.39
C LYS A 197 -21.36 -19.70 12.41
N ASP A 198 -22.21 -19.65 11.38
CA ASP A 198 -22.20 -18.57 10.37
C ASP A 198 -22.59 -17.21 10.98
N LEU A 199 -23.53 -17.20 11.93
CA LEU A 199 -23.88 -16.00 12.68
C LEU A 199 -22.71 -15.54 13.57
N ALA A 200 -22.09 -16.46 14.31
CA ALA A 200 -20.94 -16.17 15.16
C ALA A 200 -19.76 -15.62 14.34
N LEU A 201 -19.49 -16.19 13.17
CA LEU A 201 -18.46 -15.70 12.24
C LEU A 201 -18.76 -14.27 11.76
N ARG A 202 -20.01 -13.98 11.35
CA ARG A 202 -20.41 -12.63 10.94
C ARG A 202 -20.28 -11.61 12.07
N LEU A 203 -20.65 -11.99 13.30
CA LEU A 203 -20.49 -11.13 14.47
C LEU A 203 -19.01 -10.88 14.79
N LEU A 204 -18.18 -11.92 14.76
CA LEU A 204 -16.73 -11.81 14.97
C LEU A 204 -16.07 -10.94 13.90
N GLN A 205 -16.44 -11.11 12.63
CA GLN A 205 -15.97 -10.28 11.52
C GLN A 205 -16.37 -8.81 11.71
N LYS A 206 -17.64 -8.52 12.04
CA LYS A 206 -18.09 -7.15 12.32
C LYS A 206 -17.37 -6.54 13.53
N HIS A 207 -17.15 -7.32 14.58
CA HIS A 207 -16.41 -6.85 15.76
C HIS A 207 -14.96 -6.54 15.39
N ARG A 208 -14.27 -7.45 14.69
CA ARG A 208 -12.90 -7.23 14.19
C ARG A 208 -12.82 -6.00 13.29
N GLN A 209 -13.78 -5.82 12.39
CA GLN A 209 -13.86 -4.64 11.53
C GLN A 209 -14.04 -3.36 12.34
N ARG A 210 -14.90 -3.36 13.37
CA ARG A 210 -15.07 -2.22 14.28
C ARG A 210 -13.80 -1.90 15.04
N VAL A 211 -13.10 -2.90 15.57
CA VAL A 211 -11.82 -2.71 16.27
C VAL A 211 -10.76 -2.14 15.32
N ARG A 212 -10.66 -2.67 14.10
CA ARG A 212 -9.78 -2.14 13.05
C ARG A 212 -10.09 -0.69 12.73
N ASN A 213 -11.36 -0.39 12.44
CA ASN A 213 -11.81 0.97 12.14
C ASN A 213 -11.49 1.89 13.32
N LYS A 214 -11.78 1.48 14.57
CA LYS A 214 -11.45 2.27 15.77
C LYS A 214 -9.94 2.55 15.89
N LYS A 215 -9.08 1.58 15.59
CA LYS A 215 -7.62 1.78 15.60
C LYS A 215 -7.17 2.72 14.48
N LEU A 216 -7.75 2.59 13.29
CA LEU A 216 -7.48 3.50 12.17
C LEU A 216 -7.93 4.93 12.50
N GLU A 217 -9.12 5.11 13.07
CA GLU A 217 -9.64 6.42 13.54
C GLU A 217 -8.72 7.10 14.56
N GLN A 218 -8.05 6.33 15.41
CA GLN A 218 -7.09 6.88 16.40
C GLN A 218 -5.85 7.49 15.74
N HIS A 219 -5.43 6.95 14.60
CA HIS A 219 -4.24 7.43 13.88
C HIS A 219 -4.55 8.42 12.77
N LYS A 220 -5.84 8.72 12.52
CA LYS A 220 -6.20 9.70 11.50
C LYS A 220 -5.69 11.09 11.88
N THR A 221 -5.06 11.74 10.91
CA THR A 221 -4.65 13.14 11.04
C THR A 221 -5.86 14.05 11.05
N THR A 222 -5.69 15.29 11.52
CA THR A 222 -6.77 16.29 11.54
C THR A 222 -7.34 16.52 10.13
N THR A 223 -6.50 16.53 9.10
CA THR A 223 -6.91 16.70 7.71
C THR A 223 -7.73 15.52 7.21
N GLN A 224 -7.37 14.28 7.58
CA GLN A 224 -8.14 13.09 7.24
C GLN A 224 -9.53 13.11 7.87
N LYS A 225 -9.61 13.44 9.17
CA LYS A 225 -10.91 13.56 9.87
C LYS A 225 -11.80 14.64 9.25
N ALA A 226 -11.20 15.77 8.83
CA ALA A 226 -11.93 16.81 8.10
C ALA A 226 -12.45 16.28 6.75
N CYS A 227 -11.63 15.54 6.01
CA CYS A 227 -12.03 14.92 4.75
C CYS A 227 -13.20 13.95 4.93
N ASP A 228 -13.17 13.08 5.94
CA ASP A 228 -14.26 12.16 6.25
C ASP A 228 -15.55 12.93 6.57
N SER A 229 -15.46 13.99 7.38
CA SER A 229 -16.59 14.84 7.70
C SER A 229 -17.20 15.48 6.45
N TYR A 230 -16.37 16.00 5.53
CA TYR A 230 -16.85 16.58 4.28
C TYR A 230 -17.44 15.52 3.34
N PHE A 231 -16.88 14.32 3.32
CA PHE A 231 -17.43 13.20 2.56
C PHE A 231 -18.85 12.86 3.03
N GLU A 232 -19.06 12.74 4.35
CA GLU A 232 -20.39 12.49 4.91
C GLU A 232 -21.40 13.59 4.56
N THR A 233 -20.99 14.86 4.61
CA THR A 233 -21.83 15.98 4.18
C THR A 233 -22.20 15.89 2.70
N CYS A 234 -21.21 15.66 1.82
CA CYS A 234 -21.44 15.49 0.39
C CYS A 234 -22.35 14.29 0.11
N PHE A 235 -22.14 13.18 0.82
CA PHE A 235 -22.91 11.97 0.66
C PHE A 235 -24.39 12.15 1.03
N LYS A 236 -24.68 12.85 2.13
CA LYS A 236 -26.07 13.18 2.52
C LYS A 236 -26.78 14.04 1.48
N LEU A 237 -26.15 15.14 1.05
CA LEU A 237 -26.69 16.01 -0.01
C LEU A 237 -26.86 15.27 -1.34
N ALA A 238 -25.99 14.28 -1.61
CA ALA A 238 -26.08 13.40 -2.76
C ALA A 238 -27.25 12.42 -2.73
N GLN A 239 -27.79 12.11 -1.56
CA GLN A 239 -28.98 11.29 -1.38
C GLN A 239 -30.26 12.13 -1.44
N GLU A 240 -30.25 13.31 -0.83
CA GLU A 240 -31.44 14.16 -0.67
C GLU A 240 -31.84 14.89 -1.96
N SER A 241 -30.87 15.23 -2.81
CA SER A 241 -31.16 15.98 -4.03
C SER A 241 -31.50 15.04 -5.20
N GLN A 242 -32.40 15.46 -6.09
CA GLN A 242 -32.57 14.82 -7.39
C GLN A 242 -31.37 15.18 -8.29
N TRP A 243 -30.26 14.45 -8.15
CA TRP A 243 -29.05 14.71 -8.93
C TRP A 243 -29.29 14.43 -10.42
N PRO A 244 -29.14 15.43 -11.31
CA PRO A 244 -29.22 15.22 -12.75
C PRO A 244 -28.24 14.13 -13.23
N CYS A 245 -28.64 13.41 -14.28
CA CYS A 245 -28.07 12.16 -14.81
C CYS A 245 -26.60 12.16 -15.30
N LYS A 246 -25.69 12.98 -14.75
CA LYS A 246 -24.24 12.91 -15.06
C LYS A 246 -23.52 12.06 -14.01
N PRO A 247 -23.44 10.72 -14.17
CA PRO A 247 -22.78 9.84 -13.21
C PRO A 247 -21.30 10.18 -13.02
N TYR A 248 -20.66 10.81 -14.01
CA TYR A 248 -19.27 11.25 -13.92
C TYR A 248 -19.07 12.36 -12.88
N TYR A 249 -19.91 13.40 -12.91
CA TYR A 249 -19.78 14.51 -11.95
C TYR A 249 -20.06 14.03 -10.53
N LYS A 250 -21.06 13.17 -10.33
CA LYS A 250 -21.36 12.57 -9.02
C LYS A 250 -20.16 11.82 -8.43
N LYS A 251 -19.38 11.10 -9.26
CA LYS A 251 -18.14 10.44 -8.83
C LYS A 251 -17.05 11.44 -8.41
N ILE A 252 -16.88 12.53 -9.16
CA ILE A 252 -15.95 13.60 -8.77
C ILE A 252 -16.40 14.26 -7.47
N TYR A 253 -17.69 14.55 -7.35
CA TYR A 253 -18.26 15.21 -6.19
C TYR A 253 -18.07 14.38 -4.91
N LEU A 254 -18.50 13.11 -4.91
CA LEU A 254 -18.34 12.25 -3.74
C LEU A 254 -16.87 11.85 -3.49
N GLY A 255 -16.07 11.73 -4.55
CA GLY A 255 -14.71 11.22 -4.44
C GLY A 255 -13.65 12.28 -4.14
N LEU A 256 -13.73 13.46 -4.74
CA LEU A 256 -12.62 14.42 -4.83
C LEU A 256 -12.90 15.79 -4.19
N VAL A 257 -14.16 16.22 -4.14
CA VAL A 257 -14.53 17.48 -3.48
C VAL A 257 -14.21 17.46 -1.96
N PRO A 258 -14.45 16.36 -1.21
CA PRO A 258 -14.03 16.28 0.19
C PRO A 258 -12.53 16.49 0.39
N HIS A 259 -11.69 15.99 -0.52
CA HIS A 259 -10.25 16.18 -0.47
C HIS A 259 -9.85 17.65 -0.70
N LEU A 260 -10.52 18.35 -1.63
CA LEU A 260 -10.31 19.78 -1.85
C LEU A 260 -10.69 20.62 -0.62
N LEU A 261 -11.86 20.34 -0.03
CA LEU A 261 -12.33 21.03 1.18
C LEU A 261 -11.39 20.77 2.37
N ALA A 262 -10.94 19.52 2.54
CA ALA A 262 -9.95 19.17 3.56
C ALA A 262 -8.60 19.88 3.35
N CYS A 263 -8.17 20.02 2.09
CA CYS A 263 -6.98 20.79 1.72
C CYS A 263 -7.14 22.26 2.13
N VAL A 264 -8.21 22.93 1.70
CA VAL A 264 -8.49 24.33 2.07
C VAL A 264 -8.53 24.51 3.59
N LYS A 265 -9.16 23.58 4.31
CA LYS A 265 -9.23 23.62 5.77
C LYS A 265 -7.86 23.44 6.43
N GLY A 266 -7.04 22.53 5.91
CA GLY A 266 -5.67 22.32 6.39
C GLY A 266 -4.79 23.56 6.19
N VAL A 267 -4.88 24.21 5.03
CA VAL A 267 -4.20 25.49 4.74
C VAL A 267 -4.65 26.58 5.72
N GLU A 268 -5.96 26.68 5.96
CA GLU A 268 -6.54 27.66 6.87
C GLU A 268 -6.00 27.46 8.29
N SER A 269 -6.04 26.23 8.81
CA SER A 269 -5.51 25.88 10.13
C SER A 269 -4.03 26.20 10.27
N TYR A 270 -3.21 25.85 9.27
CA TYR A 270 -1.79 26.21 9.27
C TYR A 270 -1.59 27.72 9.34
N ALA A 271 -2.27 28.50 8.50
CA ALA A 271 -2.12 29.95 8.45
C ALA A 271 -2.54 30.61 9.77
N PHE A 272 -3.58 30.09 10.45
CA PHE A 272 -3.95 30.53 11.78
C PHE A 272 -2.87 30.25 12.82
N SER A 273 -2.32 29.04 12.84
CA SER A 273 -1.23 28.66 13.76
C SER A 273 0.02 29.50 13.51
N ALA A 274 0.45 29.65 12.26
CA ALA A 274 1.61 30.46 11.88
C ALA A 274 1.43 31.93 12.29
N LYS A 275 0.25 32.51 12.07
CA LYS A 275 -0.09 33.86 12.52
C LYS A 275 -0.09 33.99 14.04
N ALA A 276 -0.59 32.99 14.77
CA ALA A 276 -0.59 33.00 16.23
C ALA A 276 0.85 32.94 16.78
N GLU A 277 1.70 32.09 16.23
CA GLU A 277 3.11 32.01 16.59
C GLU A 277 3.87 33.30 16.27
N ALA A 278 3.63 33.92 15.11
CA ALA A 278 4.18 35.23 14.76
C ALA A 278 3.82 36.30 15.82
N LYS A 279 2.56 36.32 16.26
CA LYS A 279 2.09 37.24 17.30
C LYS A 279 2.71 36.97 18.67
N LYS A 280 2.96 35.71 19.02
CA LYS A 280 3.65 35.37 20.28
C LYS A 280 5.09 35.88 20.26
N ARG A 281 5.80 35.69 19.14
CA ARG A 281 7.17 36.17 18.96
C ARG A 281 7.29 37.69 19.11
N LEU A 282 6.31 38.45 18.58
CA LEU A 282 6.26 39.91 18.75
C LEU A 282 6.13 40.39 20.21
N ARG A 283 5.72 39.52 21.14
CA ARG A 283 5.59 39.86 22.57
C ARG A 283 6.82 39.46 23.39
N GLY A 284 7.78 38.74 22.82
CA GLY A 284 9.01 38.35 23.51
C GLY A 284 10.12 39.39 23.40
N ASP A 285 11.12 39.30 24.29
CA ASP A 285 12.30 40.19 24.36
C ASP A 285 13.35 39.95 23.25
N GLU A 286 13.08 39.08 22.27
CA GLU A 286 14.00 38.84 21.18
C GLU A 286 14.02 40.01 20.18
N LYS A 287 15.23 40.44 19.81
CA LYS A 287 15.46 41.54 18.86
C LYS A 287 15.12 41.07 17.44
N TRP A 288 13.89 41.32 17.01
CA TRP A 288 13.37 40.88 15.71
C TRP A 288 13.24 41.99 14.69
N ASP A 289 13.29 41.57 13.41
CA ASP A 289 12.87 42.37 12.28
C ASP A 289 11.33 42.47 12.25
N TYR A 290 10.83 43.63 12.67
CA TYR A 290 9.39 43.94 12.69
C TYR A 290 8.78 43.93 11.29
N ASP A 291 9.53 44.32 10.26
CA ASP A 291 9.03 44.41 8.90
C ASP A 291 8.81 43.02 8.31
N GLU A 292 9.75 42.10 8.48
CA GLU A 292 9.59 40.71 8.06
C GLU A 292 8.44 40.02 8.81
N THR A 293 8.30 40.27 10.11
CA THR A 293 7.20 39.69 10.90
C THR A 293 5.83 40.25 10.48
N ARG A 294 5.76 41.55 10.18
CA ARG A 294 4.54 42.20 9.67
C ARG A 294 4.18 41.68 8.28
N LYS A 295 5.16 41.55 7.39
CA LYS A 295 4.99 41.00 6.04
C LYS A 295 4.46 39.56 6.09
N MET A 296 5.07 38.69 6.90
CA MET A 296 4.60 37.32 7.10
C MET A 296 3.15 37.30 7.65
N THR A 297 2.83 38.16 8.62
CA THR A 297 1.48 38.25 9.19
C THR A 297 0.44 38.68 8.15
N ASN A 298 0.77 39.65 7.31
CA ASN A 298 -0.09 40.10 6.22
C ASN A 298 -0.33 38.98 5.20
N GLU A 299 0.72 38.23 4.86
CA GLU A 299 0.62 37.08 3.97
C GLU A 299 -0.29 36.00 4.54
N MET A 300 -0.14 35.63 5.82
CA MET A 300 -1.03 34.66 6.47
C MET A 300 -2.49 35.14 6.50
N VAL A 301 -2.73 36.44 6.69
CA VAL A 301 -4.08 37.02 6.60
C VAL A 301 -4.65 36.91 5.19
N ALA A 302 -3.85 37.15 4.16
CA ALA A 302 -4.26 36.99 2.77
C ALA A 302 -4.61 35.52 2.47
N ILE A 303 -3.81 34.57 2.95
CA ILE A 303 -4.08 33.13 2.81
C ILE A 303 -5.40 32.76 3.49
N ILE A 304 -5.65 33.19 4.73
CA ILE A 304 -6.91 32.92 5.45
C ILE A 304 -8.11 33.47 4.69
N LYS A 305 -8.03 34.69 4.14
CA LYS A 305 -9.10 35.26 3.31
C LYS A 305 -9.34 34.42 2.04
N GLY A 306 -8.27 33.97 1.40
CA GLY A 306 -8.32 33.04 0.26
C GLY A 306 -9.03 31.74 0.61
N CYS A 307 -8.67 31.10 1.73
CA CYS A 307 -9.32 29.89 2.23
C CYS A 307 -10.82 30.09 2.43
N LYS A 308 -11.25 31.21 3.03
CA LYS A 308 -12.67 31.48 3.27
C LYS A 308 -13.45 31.64 1.97
N LYS A 309 -12.91 32.39 1.01
CA LYS A 309 -13.52 32.58 -0.30
C LYS A 309 -13.66 31.24 -1.05
N LEU A 310 -12.57 30.46 -1.12
CA LEU A 310 -12.57 29.17 -1.80
C LEU A 310 -13.46 28.16 -1.07
N GLY A 311 -13.46 28.17 0.26
CA GLY A 311 -14.32 27.33 1.09
C GLY A 311 -15.80 27.55 0.81
N SER A 312 -16.25 28.81 0.65
CA SER A 312 -17.65 29.08 0.27
C SER A 312 -17.99 28.67 -1.17
N GLN A 313 -17.02 28.77 -2.09
CA GLN A 313 -17.22 28.39 -3.50
C GLN A 313 -17.16 26.88 -3.74
N LEU A 314 -16.46 26.14 -2.87
CA LEU A 314 -16.37 24.68 -2.87
C LEU A 314 -17.35 24.03 -1.88
N ASP A 315 -18.17 24.83 -1.17
CA ASP A 315 -19.13 24.32 -0.22
C ASP A 315 -19.99 23.23 -0.88
N PRO A 316 -20.28 22.09 -0.23
CA PRO A 316 -21.02 21.00 -0.86
C PRO A 316 -22.36 21.39 -1.49
N SER A 317 -22.97 22.49 -1.05
CA SER A 317 -24.24 23.05 -1.57
C SER A 317 -24.05 24.24 -2.51
N SER A 318 -22.82 24.60 -2.87
CA SER A 318 -22.51 25.74 -3.73
C SER A 318 -22.98 25.56 -5.18
N ASP A 319 -23.16 26.68 -5.87
CA ASP A 319 -23.66 26.72 -7.25
C ASP A 319 -22.85 25.86 -8.23
N VAL A 320 -21.53 25.74 -8.03
CA VAL A 320 -20.66 24.92 -8.91
C VAL A 320 -21.09 23.45 -8.89
N HIS A 321 -21.60 22.95 -7.77
CA HIS A 321 -22.07 21.58 -7.62
C HIS A 321 -23.53 21.44 -8.00
N VAL A 322 -24.38 22.41 -7.65
CA VAL A 322 -25.79 22.46 -8.05
C VAL A 322 -25.93 22.42 -9.58
N HIS A 323 -25.14 23.22 -10.28
CA HIS A 323 -25.14 23.29 -11.75
C HIS A 323 -24.20 22.28 -12.41
N GLN A 324 -23.47 21.48 -11.62
CA GLN A 324 -22.48 20.52 -12.10
C GLN A 324 -21.44 21.13 -13.04
N ASP A 325 -20.98 22.34 -12.74
CA ASP A 325 -20.04 23.10 -13.54
C ASP A 325 -18.62 22.54 -13.39
N THR A 326 -18.23 21.67 -14.33
CA THR A 326 -16.90 21.07 -14.37
C THR A 326 -15.79 22.09 -14.64
N SER A 327 -16.09 23.13 -15.41
CA SER A 327 -15.11 24.16 -15.77
C SER A 327 -14.83 25.07 -14.58
N GLY A 328 -15.89 25.51 -13.89
CA GLY A 328 -15.80 26.21 -12.60
C GLY A 328 -15.05 25.39 -11.57
N LEU A 329 -15.35 24.10 -11.43
CA LEU A 329 -14.63 23.25 -10.47
C LEU A 329 -13.13 23.12 -10.81
N LYS A 330 -12.76 22.93 -12.08
CA LYS A 330 -11.35 22.92 -12.52
C LYS A 330 -10.64 24.24 -12.18
N GLN A 331 -11.33 25.38 -12.35
CA GLN A 331 -10.80 26.69 -11.98
C GLN A 331 -10.57 26.80 -10.47
N LEU A 332 -11.52 26.35 -9.66
CA LEU A 332 -11.37 26.32 -8.19
C LEU A 332 -10.18 25.44 -7.75
N VAL A 333 -9.93 24.30 -8.41
CA VAL A 333 -8.74 23.47 -8.11
C VAL A 333 -7.44 24.25 -8.33
N ARG A 334 -7.35 25.01 -9.43
CA ARG A 334 -6.16 25.83 -9.72
C ARG A 334 -5.97 26.95 -8.69
N GLU A 335 -7.06 27.56 -8.22
CA GLU A 335 -6.99 28.57 -7.17
C GLU A 335 -6.55 27.97 -5.83
N VAL A 336 -7.01 26.75 -5.49
CA VAL A 336 -6.52 26.02 -4.30
C VAL A 336 -5.05 25.67 -4.45
N GLU A 337 -4.60 25.21 -5.61
CA GLU A 337 -3.19 24.94 -5.88
C GLU A 337 -2.32 26.18 -5.70
N ALA A 338 -2.74 27.31 -6.28
CA ALA A 338 -2.04 28.59 -6.10
C ALA A 338 -1.98 29.01 -4.62
N LEU A 339 -3.04 28.76 -3.84
CA LEU A 339 -3.07 29.05 -2.41
C LEU A 339 -2.11 28.16 -1.62
N VAL A 340 -2.07 26.85 -1.91
CA VAL A 340 -1.15 25.90 -1.27
C VAL A 340 0.31 26.24 -1.58
N ASN A 341 0.60 26.66 -2.81
CA ASN A 341 1.96 27.02 -3.22
C ASN A 341 2.51 28.30 -2.56
N ARG A 342 1.64 29.13 -1.97
CA ARG A 342 2.06 30.29 -1.15
C ARG A 342 2.49 29.91 0.26
N MET A 343 2.24 28.66 0.69
CA MET A 343 2.66 28.21 2.01
C MET A 343 4.17 27.96 2.07
N PRO A 344 4.82 28.23 3.21
CA PRO A 344 6.21 27.81 3.44
C PRO A 344 6.37 26.29 3.34
N SER A 345 7.58 25.84 2.99
CA SER A 345 7.97 24.43 2.75
C SER A 345 7.85 23.47 3.95
N GLY A 346 7.30 23.93 5.09
CA GLY A 346 6.96 23.12 6.27
C GLY A 346 5.47 22.77 6.39
N ALA A 347 4.68 22.98 5.34
CA ALA A 347 3.26 22.63 5.34
C ALA A 347 3.02 21.12 5.53
N CYS A 348 1.86 20.75 6.09
CA CYS A 348 1.50 19.37 6.37
C CYS A 348 1.48 18.53 5.07
N PRO A 349 2.23 17.40 4.98
CA PRO A 349 2.28 16.54 3.80
C PRO A 349 0.90 16.09 3.30
N ASP A 350 -0.05 15.92 4.22
CA ASP A 350 -1.42 15.52 3.90
C ASP A 350 -2.15 16.55 3.03
N ILE A 351 -1.88 17.86 3.22
CA ILE A 351 -2.49 18.92 2.40
C ILE A 351 -2.09 18.72 0.93
N HIS A 352 -0.80 18.50 0.69
CA HIS A 352 -0.28 18.28 -0.65
C HIS A 352 -0.80 16.97 -1.26
N PHE A 353 -0.88 15.91 -0.46
CA PHE A 353 -1.47 14.63 -0.91
C PHE A 353 -2.93 14.80 -1.38
N ASN A 354 -3.78 15.46 -0.58
CA ASN A 354 -5.18 15.71 -0.93
C ASN A 354 -5.30 16.57 -2.20
N LEU A 355 -4.48 17.62 -2.34
CA LEU A 355 -4.44 18.46 -3.53
C LEU A 355 -4.04 17.65 -4.79
N GLN A 356 -3.01 16.81 -4.69
CA GLN A 356 -2.54 16.00 -5.82
C GLN A 356 -3.58 14.99 -6.29
N LEU A 357 -4.37 14.40 -5.36
CA LEU A 357 -5.50 13.55 -5.73
C LEU A 357 -6.54 14.34 -6.53
N ALA A 358 -6.91 15.53 -6.07
CA ALA A 358 -7.89 16.38 -6.74
C ALA A 358 -7.41 16.86 -8.12
N ILE A 359 -6.15 17.32 -8.25
CA ILE A 359 -5.56 17.71 -9.55
C ILE A 359 -5.62 16.54 -10.53
N LYS A 360 -5.16 15.34 -10.11
CA LYS A 360 -5.15 14.16 -10.98
C LYS A 360 -6.54 13.70 -11.39
N GLY A 361 -7.55 13.85 -10.53
CA GLY A 361 -8.89 13.35 -10.82
C GLY A 361 -9.83 14.36 -11.49
N ILE A 362 -9.61 15.66 -11.30
CA ILE A 362 -10.48 16.73 -11.80
C ILE A 362 -9.88 17.42 -13.02
N ILE A 363 -8.58 17.74 -12.99
CA ILE A 363 -7.91 18.48 -14.07
C ILE A 363 -7.48 17.52 -15.18
N THR A 364 -6.83 16.42 -14.82
CA THR A 364 -6.35 15.44 -15.80
C THR A 364 -7.53 14.68 -16.36
N GLU A 365 -7.86 14.89 -17.63
CA GLU A 365 -8.95 14.15 -18.26
C GLU A 365 -8.63 12.65 -18.26
N PRO A 366 -9.62 11.80 -17.93
CA PRO A 366 -9.43 10.36 -18.02
C PRO A 366 -9.10 10.00 -19.47
N LYS A 367 -7.90 9.44 -19.69
CA LYS A 367 -7.52 8.89 -21.00
C LYS A 367 -8.60 7.91 -21.43
N ARG A 368 -9.37 8.26 -22.46
CA ARG A 368 -10.40 7.40 -23.07
C ARG A 368 -9.74 6.07 -23.44
N GLY A 369 -9.89 5.03 -22.62
CA GLY A 369 -9.35 3.70 -22.88
C GLY A 369 -8.90 2.89 -21.66
N GLY A 370 -8.64 3.52 -20.50
CA GLY A 370 -8.27 2.79 -19.28
C GLY A 370 -9.48 2.57 -18.38
N ARG A 371 -9.97 1.32 -18.24
CA ARG A 371 -11.00 0.97 -17.25
C ARG A 371 -10.53 1.42 -15.86
N LEU A 372 -11.22 2.41 -15.28
CA LEU A 372 -11.05 2.83 -13.89
C LEU A 372 -11.61 1.73 -12.96
N LEU A 373 -10.80 0.72 -12.66
CA LEU A 373 -11.13 -0.36 -11.69
C LEU A 373 -10.74 -0.04 -10.24
N HIS A 374 -10.41 1.21 -9.91
CA HIS A 374 -9.87 1.55 -8.58
C HIS A 374 -10.71 2.46 -7.69
N MET A 375 -11.87 2.93 -8.16
CA MET A 375 -12.76 3.79 -7.36
C MET A 375 -14.01 3.07 -6.83
N GLU A 376 -14.30 1.83 -7.26
CA GLU A 376 -15.51 1.09 -6.85
C GLU A 376 -15.45 0.51 -5.43
N ARG A 377 -14.33 0.62 -4.70
CA ARG A 377 -14.21 0.09 -3.32
C ARG A 377 -14.36 1.13 -2.20
N LEU A 378 -14.58 2.40 -2.51
CA LEU A 378 -14.77 3.45 -1.49
C LEU A 378 -16.23 3.86 -1.27
N ALA A 379 -17.18 3.26 -1.99
CA ALA A 379 -18.60 3.60 -1.91
C ALA A 379 -19.51 2.36 -1.71
N SER A 380 -19.01 1.29 -1.09
CA SER A 380 -19.80 0.09 -0.75
C SER A 380 -19.52 -0.39 0.65
#